data_AF-A0A6C8GTZ0-F1
#
_entry.id   AF-A0A6C8GTZ0-F1
#
_cell.length_a   1.000
_cell.length_b   1.000
_cell.length_c   1.000
_cell.angle_alpha   90.00
_cell.angle_beta   90.00
_cell.angle_gamma   90.00
#
_symmetry.space_group_name_H-M   'P 1'
#
loop_
_entity.id
_entity.type
_entity.pdbx_description
1 polymer ?
#
loop_
_entity_poly.entity_id
_entity_poly.type
_entity_poly.pdbx_seq_one_letter_code
_entity_poly.pdbx_strand_id
1 'polypeptide(L)'
;MLTDFMATTLSDARQMFRESLRSEDWQEFILSRQRAIVGLDQYSESSIQKMGNNVFKILADSGYLESGRSKKLKNVFLLPQIREWANSLDCQKVYDVMESVR
;
A
#
# COMPACT_ATOMS: atom_id res chain seq x y z
N MET A 1 -7.04 4.35 2.30
CA MET A 1 -6.45 3.14 2.93
C MET A 1 -5.30 2.54 2.12
N LEU A 2 -5.51 1.95 0.93
CA LEU A 2 -4.40 1.40 0.14
C LEU A 2 -3.38 2.48 -0.27
N THR A 3 -3.84 3.57 -0.86
CA THR A 3 -3.00 4.71 -1.23
C THR A 3 -2.23 5.26 -0.03
N ASP A 4 -2.87 5.37 1.13
CA ASP A 4 -2.21 5.85 2.35
C ASP A 4 -1.18 4.85 2.87
N PHE A 5 -1.46 3.54 2.79
CA PHE A 5 -0.50 2.49 3.16
C PHE A 5 0.72 2.49 2.23
N MET A 6 0.51 2.74 0.94
CA MET A 6 1.60 2.90 -0.03
C MET A 6 2.43 4.15 0.27
N ALA A 7 1.77 5.28 0.53
CA ALA A 7 2.42 6.57 0.80
C ALA A 7 3.18 6.62 2.12
N THR A 8 2.84 5.77 3.10
CA THR A 8 3.55 5.68 4.38
C THR A 8 4.37 4.40 4.47
N THR A 9 3.72 3.28 4.75
CA THR A 9 4.39 2.05 5.19
C THR A 9 5.25 1.43 4.10
N LEU A 10 4.76 1.41 2.85
CA LEU A 10 5.53 0.91 1.71
C LEU A 10 6.69 1.86 1.37
N SER A 11 6.44 3.17 1.38
CA SER A 11 7.45 4.20 1.14
C SER A 11 8.58 4.15 2.17
N ASP A 12 8.24 4.11 3.45
CA ASP A 12 9.18 4.01 4.55
C ASP A 12 10.02 2.73 4.44
N ALA A 13 9.39 1.59 4.12
CA ALA A 13 10.11 0.35 3.96
C ALA A 13 11.14 0.39 2.82
N ARG A 14 10.83 1.10 1.72
CA ARG A 14 11.79 1.33 0.64
C ARG A 14 12.90 2.28 1.04
N GLN A 15 12.56 3.40 1.68
CA GLN A 15 13.54 4.39 2.13
C GLN A 15 14.53 3.78 3.14
N MET A 16 14.07 2.82 3.94
CA MET A 16 14.88 2.05 4.88
C MET A 16 15.60 0.85 4.24
N PHE A 17 15.52 0.67 2.92
CA PHE A 17 16.12 -0.44 2.17
C PHE A 17 15.76 -1.82 2.71
N ARG A 18 14.52 -1.98 3.23
CA ARG A 18 14.04 -3.27 3.71
C ARG A 18 13.89 -4.23 2.53
N GLU A 19 14.15 -5.52 2.76
CA GLU A 19 13.95 -6.55 1.73
C GLU A 19 12.46 -6.92 1.56
N SER A 20 11.67 -6.81 2.62
CA SER A 20 10.27 -7.21 2.65
C SER A 20 9.42 -6.40 3.63
N LEU A 21 8.11 -6.39 3.36
CA LEU A 21 7.13 -5.99 4.36
C LEU A 21 6.92 -7.11 5.38
N ARG A 22 6.71 -6.71 6.63
CA ARG A 22 6.36 -7.57 7.76
C ARG A 22 4.85 -7.78 7.79
N SER A 23 4.41 -8.84 8.45
CA SER A 23 2.97 -9.05 8.65
C SER A 23 2.38 -8.00 9.58
N GLU A 24 3.17 -7.53 10.55
CA GLU A 24 2.79 -6.55 11.56
C GLU A 24 2.65 -5.14 10.99
N ASP A 25 3.31 -4.83 9.86
CA ASP A 25 3.27 -3.51 9.21
C ASP A 25 1.83 -3.05 8.92
N TRP A 26 0.92 -3.98 8.60
CA TRP A 26 -0.50 -3.67 8.40
C TRP A 26 -1.19 -3.28 9.72
N GLN A 27 -0.91 -4.01 10.79
CA GLN A 27 -1.53 -3.74 12.09
C GLN A 27 -1.01 -2.41 12.66
N GLU A 28 0.30 -2.17 12.57
CA GLU A 28 0.93 -0.90 12.94
C GLU A 28 0.33 0.27 12.15
N PHE A 29 0.12 0.09 10.84
CA PHE A 29 -0.56 1.08 10.01
C PHE A 29 -1.99 1.37 10.50
N ILE A 30 -2.80 0.34 10.77
CA ILE A 30 -4.16 0.53 11.25
C ILE A 30 -4.19 1.28 12.58
N LEU A 31 -3.35 0.91 13.54
CA LEU A 31 -3.23 1.59 14.83
C LEU A 31 -2.86 3.08 14.65
N SER A 32 -2.01 3.40 13.68
CA SER A 32 -1.65 4.80 13.37
C SER A 32 -2.81 5.61 12.77
N ARG A 33 -3.79 4.94 12.14
CA ARG A 33 -4.93 5.57 11.45
C ARG A 33 -6.24 5.53 12.23
N GLN A 34 -6.36 4.69 13.27
CA GLN A 34 -7.60 4.52 14.04
C GLN A 34 -8.15 5.83 14.62
N ARG A 35 -7.29 6.76 15.01
CA ARG A 35 -7.74 8.08 15.53
C ARG A 35 -8.16 9.06 14.43
N ALA A 36 -7.68 8.86 13.21
CA ALA A 36 -7.92 9.76 12.09
C ALA A 36 -9.11 9.33 11.21
N ILE A 37 -9.45 8.03 11.23
CA ILE A 37 -10.50 7.46 10.38
C ILE A 37 -11.67 7.02 11.25
N VAL A 38 -12.75 7.79 11.16
CA VAL A 38 -14.00 7.51 11.87
C VAL A 38 -14.51 6.12 11.52
N GLY A 39 -14.80 5.32 12.56
CA GLY A 39 -15.35 3.97 12.42
C GLY A 39 -14.32 2.88 12.12
N LEU A 40 -13.03 3.21 12.00
CA LEU A 40 -11.99 2.19 11.80
C LEU A 40 -11.81 1.28 13.03
N ASP A 41 -12.05 1.82 14.21
CA ASP A 41 -12.04 1.14 15.51
C ASP A 41 -13.22 0.19 15.72
N GLN A 42 -14.29 0.33 14.93
CA GLN A 42 -15.50 -0.49 15.03
C GLN A 42 -15.40 -1.81 14.25
N TYR A 43 -14.38 -1.97 13.40
CA TYR A 43 -14.16 -3.22 12.68
C TYR A 43 -13.61 -4.32 13.59
N SER A 44 -14.12 -5.54 13.42
CA SER A 44 -13.54 -6.71 14.08
C SER A 44 -12.10 -6.93 13.64
N GLU A 45 -11.30 -7.56 14.50
CA GLU A 45 -9.92 -7.97 14.19
C GLU A 45 -9.87 -8.81 12.89
N SER A 46 -10.82 -9.73 12.71
CA SER A 46 -10.93 -10.54 11.50
C SER A 46 -11.20 -9.72 10.22
N SER A 47 -11.93 -8.61 10.33
CA SER A 47 -12.18 -7.70 9.21
C SER A 47 -10.93 -6.91 8.86
N ILE A 48 -10.23 -6.39 9.87
CA ILE A 48 -8.94 -5.72 9.70
C ILE A 48 -7.91 -6.67 9.07
N GLN A 49 -7.84 -7.93 9.53
CA GLN A 49 -6.96 -8.95 8.95
C GLN A 49 -7.28 -9.20 7.47
N LYS A 50 -8.57 -9.34 7.12
CA LYS A 50 -9.01 -9.52 5.73
C LYS A 50 -8.65 -8.33 4.85
N MET A 51 -8.81 -7.11 5.35
CA MET A 51 -8.39 -5.90 4.64
C MET A 51 -6.89 -5.91 4.34
N GLY A 52 -6.06 -6.27 5.32
CA GLY A 52 -4.60 -6.38 5.13
C GLY A 52 -4.23 -7.43 4.10
N ASN A 53 -4.86 -8.61 4.14
CA ASN A 53 -4.66 -9.65 3.13
C ASN A 53 -4.98 -9.16 1.72
N ASN A 54 -6.08 -8.40 1.56
CA ASN A 54 -6.44 -7.80 0.27
C ASN A 54 -5.41 -6.75 -0.18
N VAL A 55 -4.90 -5.92 0.74
CA VAL A 55 -3.85 -4.95 0.43
C VAL A 55 -2.58 -5.64 -0.06
N PHE A 56 -2.08 -6.65 0.66
CA PHE A 56 -0.89 -7.40 0.23
C PHE A 56 -1.10 -8.12 -1.10
N LYS A 57 -2.30 -8.64 -1.34
CA LYS A 57 -2.65 -9.24 -2.62
C LYS A 57 -2.60 -8.22 -3.76
N ILE A 58 -3.24 -7.06 -3.60
CA ILE A 58 -3.22 -6.00 -4.63
C ILE A 58 -1.78 -5.55 -4.93
N LEU A 59 -0.93 -5.40 -3.89
CA LEU A 59 0.47 -5.03 -4.08
C LEU A 59 1.28 -6.11 -4.81
N ALA A 60 0.97 -7.39 -4.58
CA ALA A 60 1.58 -8.49 -5.33
C ALA A 60 1.10 -8.52 -6.79
N ASP A 61 -0.21 -8.40 -7.00
CA ASP A 61 -0.83 -8.43 -8.34
C ASP A 61 -0.36 -7.24 -9.21
N SER A 62 -0.07 -6.09 -8.58
CA SER A 62 0.50 -4.90 -9.24
C SER A 62 2.04 -4.89 -9.30
N GLY A 63 2.71 -5.93 -8.79
CA GLY A 63 4.15 -6.12 -8.92
C GLY A 63 5.02 -5.34 -7.92
N TYR A 64 4.42 -4.62 -6.95
CA TYR A 64 5.15 -3.98 -5.85
C TYR A 64 5.72 -5.00 -4.86
N LEU A 65 5.09 -6.19 -4.77
CA LEU A 65 5.58 -7.33 -4.01
C LEU A 65 5.82 -8.53 -4.94
N GLU A 66 6.77 -9.39 -4.58
CA GLU A 66 6.97 -10.67 -5.27
C GLU A 66 5.76 -11.61 -5.09
N SER A 67 5.19 -11.64 -3.89
CA SER A 67 3.96 -12.37 -3.58
C SER A 67 3.35 -11.85 -2.27
N GLY A 68 2.06 -12.10 -2.03
CA GLY A 68 1.43 -11.79 -0.74
C GLY A 68 2.00 -12.60 0.43
N ARG A 69 2.64 -13.75 0.17
CA ARG A 69 3.27 -14.60 1.19
C ARG A 69 4.67 -14.12 1.55
N SER A 70 5.56 -13.97 0.55
CA SER A 70 6.95 -13.55 0.78
C SER A 70 7.04 -12.07 1.14
N LYS A 71 6.12 -11.24 0.63
CA LYS A 71 6.08 -9.79 0.81
C LYS A 71 7.40 -9.09 0.46
N LYS A 72 8.25 -9.74 -0.35
CA LYS A 72 9.51 -9.16 -0.81
C LYS A 72 9.22 -7.97 -1.71
N LEU A 73 9.89 -6.86 -1.44
CA LEU A 73 9.70 -5.61 -2.18
C LEU A 73 10.31 -5.74 -3.58
N LYS A 74 9.59 -5.22 -4.57
CA LYS A 74 10.02 -5.19 -5.97
C LYS A 74 9.90 -3.79 -6.55
N ASN A 75 10.89 -3.37 -7.31
CA ASN A 75 10.83 -2.09 -8.01
C ASN A 75 9.80 -2.15 -9.13
N VAL A 76 8.92 -1.16 -9.18
CA VAL A 76 7.90 -1.00 -10.21
C VAL A 76 8.27 0.21 -11.05
N PHE A 77 8.21 0.03 -12.36
CA PHE A 77 8.39 1.12 -13.32
C PHE A 77 7.01 1.44 -13.91
N LEU A 78 6.54 2.66 -13.67
CA LEU A 78 5.30 3.15 -14.27
C LEU A 78 5.59 3.60 -15.70
N LEU A 79 4.74 3.14 -16.63
CA LEU A 79 4.81 3.61 -18.01
C LEU A 79 4.25 5.04 -18.11
N PRO A 80 4.76 5.88 -19.03
CA PRO A 80 4.25 7.25 -19.21
C PRO A 80 2.73 7.31 -19.43
N GLN A 81 2.13 6.31 -20.11
CA GLN A 81 0.69 6.26 -20.35
C GLN A 81 -0.15 6.21 -19.07
N ILE A 82 0.40 5.67 -17.97
CA ILE A 82 -0.31 5.62 -16.69
C ILE A 82 -0.54 7.03 -16.14
N ARG A 83 0.39 7.95 -16.38
CA ARG A 83 0.23 9.37 -16.00
C ARG A 83 -0.90 10.03 -16.78
N GLU A 84 -0.98 9.77 -18.09
CA GLU A 84 -2.04 10.29 -18.95
C GLU A 84 -3.41 9.79 -18.51
N TRP A 85 -3.53 8.49 -18.23
CA TRP A 85 -4.76 7.91 -17.70
C TRP A 85 -5.12 8.49 -16.35
N ALA A 86 -4.14 8.67 -15.45
CA ALA A 86 -4.39 9.25 -14.14
C ALA A 86 -4.92 10.68 -14.21
N ASN A 87 -4.44 11.47 -15.16
CA ASN A 87 -4.97 12.81 -15.45
C ASN A 87 -6.41 12.75 -15.99
N SER A 88 -6.70 11.82 -16.90
CA SER A 88 -8.03 11.70 -17.53
C SER A 88 -9.12 11.17 -16.58
N LEU A 89 -8.73 10.35 -15.60
CA LEU A 89 -9.64 9.70 -14.64
C LEU A 89 -9.70 10.43 -13.29
N ASP A 90 -9.11 11.62 -13.18
CA ASP A 90 -9.02 12.41 -11.95
C ASP A 90 -8.43 11.64 -10.75
N CYS A 91 -7.40 10.82 -11.02
CA CYS A 91 -6.73 9.99 -10.02
C CYS A 91 -5.23 10.28 -9.88
N GLN A 92 -4.81 11.52 -10.15
CA GLN A 92 -3.42 11.99 -10.02
C GLN A 92 -2.80 11.68 -8.66
N LYS A 93 -3.55 11.85 -7.56
CA LYS A 93 -3.05 11.52 -6.23
C LYS A 93 -2.59 10.06 -6.09
N VAL A 94 -3.25 9.13 -6.80
CA VAL A 94 -2.84 7.72 -6.80
C VAL A 94 -1.56 7.53 -7.60
N TYR A 95 -1.45 8.20 -8.76
CA TYR A 95 -0.23 8.19 -9.57
C TYR A 95 0.98 8.73 -8.79
N ASP A 96 0.83 9.87 -8.12
CA ASP A 96 1.93 10.49 -7.37
C ASP A 96 2.48 9.56 -6.28
N VAL A 97 1.57 8.86 -5.59
CA VAL A 97 1.97 7.83 -4.62
C VAL A 97 2.65 6.68 -5.33
N MET A 98 2.08 6.14 -6.41
CA MET A 98 2.69 5.03 -7.14
C MET A 98 4.12 5.36 -7.63
N GLU A 99 4.37 6.61 -8.04
CA GLU A 99 5.66 7.12 -8.50
C GLU A 99 6.64 7.36 -7.35
N SER A 100 6.16 7.82 -6.18
CA SER A 100 7.01 8.08 -5.02
C SER A 100 7.54 6.80 -4.36
N VAL A 101 6.80 5.68 -4.46
CA VAL A 101 7.25 4.35 -4.02
C VAL A 101 8.08 3.63 -5.09
N ARG A 102 8.87 4.34 -5.90
CA ARG A 102 9.84 3.70 -6.82
C ARG A 102 11.09 3.23 -6.11
#